data_AF-A0A1W1BJI3-F1
#
_entry.id   AF-A0A1W1BJI3-F1
#
_cell.length_a   1.000
_cell.length_b   1.000
_cell.length_c   1.000
_cell.angle_alpha   90.00
_cell.angle_beta   90.00
_cell.angle_gamma   90.00
#
_symmetry.space_group_name_H-M   'P 1'
#
loop_
_entity.id
_entity.type
_entity.pdbx_description
1 polymer ?
#
loop_
_entity_poly.entity_id
_entity_poly.type
_entity_poly.pdbx_seq_one_letter_code
_entity_poly.pdbx_strand_id
1 'polypeptide(L)' 'MYHDQGLAPLKALYFDEGINVSLNLPIKRSSVDHGTAFDIAYKGVKLNNLSYLNAIEFIS' A
#
# COMPACT_ATOMS: atom_id res chain seq x y z
N MET A 1 15.53 2.72 -15.44
CA MET A 1 14.07 2.41 -15.51
C MET A 1 13.34 3.35 -14.54
N TYR A 2 12.06 3.62 -14.79
CA TYR A 2 11.27 4.66 -14.11
C TYR A 2 9.98 4.11 -13.51
N HIS A 3 9.34 4.90 -12.64
CA HIS A 3 8.21 4.54 -11.79
C HIS A 3 7.06 3.83 -12.52
N ASP A 4 6.53 4.43 -13.58
CA ASP A 4 5.32 3.94 -14.24
C ASP A 4 5.53 2.62 -14.96
N GLN A 5 6.77 2.29 -15.32
CA GLN A 5 7.11 1.00 -15.94
C GLN A 5 6.82 -0.18 -14.98
N GLY A 6 6.97 0.03 -13.68
CA GLY A 6 6.65 -0.97 -12.66
C GLY A 6 5.26 -0.79 -12.05
N LEU A 7 4.84 0.47 -11.79
CA LEU A 7 3.59 0.71 -11.06
C LEU A 7 2.35 0.45 -11.92
N ALA A 8 2.39 0.77 -13.22
CA ALA A 8 1.24 0.55 -14.09
C ALA A 8 0.79 -0.93 -14.13
N PRO A 9 1.67 -1.92 -14.40
CA PRO A 9 1.25 -3.32 -14.36
C PRO A 9 0.94 -3.83 -12.96
N LEU A 10 1.64 -3.34 -11.92
CA LEU A 10 1.35 -3.72 -10.53
C LEU A 10 -0.08 -3.34 -10.12
N LYS A 11 -0.46 -2.09 -10.35
CA LYS A 11 -1.81 -1.58 -10.01
C LYS A 11 -2.90 -2.22 -10.87
N ALA A 12 -2.59 -2.64 -12.09
CA ALA A 12 -3.54 -3.34 -12.95
C ALA A 12 -3.92 -4.73 -12.41
N LEU A 13 -3.00 -5.41 -11.72
CA LEU A 13 -3.20 -6.78 -11.23
C LEU A 13 -3.52 -6.84 -9.72
N TYR A 14 -2.95 -5.95 -8.91
CA TYR A 14 -2.94 -6.03 -7.44
C TYR A 14 -3.35 -4.71 -6.78
N PHE A 15 -4.39 -4.07 -7.32
CA PHE A 15 -4.77 -2.70 -6.96
C PHE A 15 -4.94 -2.45 -5.45
N ASP A 16 -5.60 -3.39 -4.76
CA ASP A 16 -5.92 -3.29 -3.32
C ASP A 16 -4.89 -3.99 -2.41
N GLU A 17 -4.00 -4.77 -3.00
CA GLU A 17 -3.04 -5.64 -2.29
C GLU A 17 -1.65 -5.03 -2.19
N GLY A 18 -1.31 -4.11 -3.09
CA GLY A 18 0.00 -3.48 -3.18
C GLY A 18 0.47 -2.86 -1.86
N ILE A 19 1.77 -2.95 -1.59
CA ILE A 19 2.43 -2.32 -0.45
C ILE A 19 3.73 -1.65 -0.90
N ASN A 20 4.21 -0.70 -0.10
CA ASN A 20 5.50 -0.06 -0.29
C ASN A 20 6.51 -0.60 0.72
N VAL A 21 7.70 -0.98 0.23
CA VAL A 21 8.79 -1.47 1.08
C VAL A 21 9.99 -0.55 0.94
N SER A 22 10.50 -0.02 2.06
CA SER A 22 11.72 0.77 2.08
C SER A 22 12.91 -0.11 2.39
N LEU A 23 13.69 -0.40 1.36
CA LEU A 23 14.91 -1.20 1.46
C LEU A 23 16.07 -0.34 2.00
N ASN A 24 17.08 -1.02 2.56
CA ASN A 24 18.35 -0.42 3.02
C ASN A 24 18.23 0.56 4.21
N LEU A 25 17.21 0.41 5.04
CA LEU A 25 17.07 1.12 6.33
C LEU A 25 17.56 0.24 7.49
N PRO A 26 17.98 0.83 8.63
CA PRO A 26 18.37 0.06 9.84
C PRO A 26 17.19 -0.59 10.57
N ILE A 27 15.96 -0.44 10.05
CA ILE A 27 14.73 -1.03 10.58
C ILE A 27 13.90 -1.61 9.42
N LYS A 28 13.14 -2.67 9.70
CA LYS A 28 12.10 -3.15 8.77
C LYS A 28 11.02 -2.07 8.63
N ARG A 29 10.79 -1.56 7.41
CA ARG A 29 9.77 -0.54 7.14
C ARG A 29 8.97 -0.87 5.89
N SER A 30 7.68 -1.13 6.09
CA SER A 30 6.65 -1.20 5.04
C SER A 30 5.63 -0.07 5.23
N SER A 31 4.83 0.22 4.21
CA SER A 31 3.65 1.06 4.30
C SER A 31 2.57 0.62 3.31
N VAL A 32 1.34 1.06 3.54
CA VAL A 32 0.24 0.88 2.58
C VAL A 32 0.51 1.61 1.26
N ASP A 33 -0.24 1.23 0.23
CA ASP A 33 -0.17 1.79 -1.12
C ASP A 33 -1.37 2.72 -1.46
N HIS A 34 -2.20 3.01 -0.45
CA HIS A 34 -3.25 4.02 -0.52
C HIS A 34 -2.90 5.26 0.31
N GLY A 35 -3.56 6.38 0.00
CA GLY A 35 -3.47 7.61 0.77
C GLY A 35 -4.41 7.64 1.97
N THR A 36 -4.63 8.83 2.53
CA THR A 36 -5.49 9.05 3.71
C THR A 36 -6.99 8.90 3.44
N ALA A 37 -7.41 8.96 2.17
CA ALA A 37 -8.81 8.93 1.76
C ALA A 37 -9.68 9.96 2.53
N PHE A 38 -9.22 11.21 2.62
CA PHE A 38 -9.87 12.27 3.41
C PHE A 38 -11.30 12.58 2.95
N ASP A 39 -11.61 12.36 1.68
CA ASP A 39 -12.93 12.51 1.10
C ASP A 39 -13.97 11.55 1.71
N ILE A 40 -13.53 10.43 2.31
CA ILE A 40 -14.39 9.44 2.96
C ILE A 40 -14.12 9.24 4.46
N ALA A 41 -13.09 9.91 5.00
CA ALA A 41 -12.77 9.87 6.42
C ALA A 41 -13.96 10.34 7.28
N TYR A 42 -14.21 9.64 8.40
CA TYR A 42 -15.30 9.93 9.35
C TYR A 42 -16.74 9.84 8.79
N LYS A 43 -16.94 9.33 7.58
CA LYS A 43 -18.28 9.17 6.98
C LYS A 43 -18.96 7.82 7.29
N GLY A 44 -18.36 6.98 8.12
CA GLY A 44 -18.90 5.66 8.47
C GLY A 44 -18.94 4.67 7.29
N VAL A 45 -18.16 4.91 6.23
CA VAL A 45 -18.09 4.02 5.08
C VAL A 45 -17.21 2.80 5.37
N LYS A 46 -17.48 1.69 4.68
CA LYS A 46 -16.62 0.50 4.73
C LYS A 46 -15.32 0.79 3.97
N LEU A 47 -14.18 0.61 4.62
CA LEU A 47 -12.85 0.75 4.03
C LEU A 47 -12.26 -0.62 3.66
N ASN A 48 -11.40 -0.64 2.64
CA ASN A 48 -10.57 -1.81 2.34
C ASN A 48 -9.27 -1.70 3.15
N ASN A 49 -8.96 -2.73 3.96
CA ASN A 49 -7.77 -2.80 4.80
C ASN A 49 -6.74 -3.84 4.29
N LEU A 50 -6.91 -4.39 3.09
CA LEU A 50 -6.07 -5.47 2.57
C LEU A 50 -4.59 -5.07 2.45
N SER A 51 -4.29 -3.93 1.83
CA SER A 51 -2.93 -3.36 1.78
C SER A 51 -2.32 -3.17 3.18
N TYR A 52 -3.12 -2.81 4.19
CA TYR A 52 -2.65 -2.67 5.57
C TYR A 52 -2.29 -4.01 6.21
N LEU A 53 -3.13 -5.03 6.04
CA LEU A 53 -2.86 -6.38 6.53
C LEU A 53 -1.60 -6.96 5.87
N ASN A 54 -1.49 -6.85 4.54
CA ASN A 54 -0.31 -7.27 3.79
C ASN A 54 0.97 -6.56 4.24
N ALA A 55 0.89 -5.26 4.54
CA ALA A 55 2.04 -4.48 4.99
C ALA A 55 2.53 -4.94 6.37
N ILE A 56 1.63 -5.32 7.27
CA ILE A 56 1.98 -5.91 8.57
C ILE A 56 2.57 -7.30 8.39
N GLU A 57 1.92 -8.16 7.61
CA GLU A 57 2.36 -9.54 7.35
C GLU A 57 3.78 -9.59 6.75
N PHE A 58 4.13 -8.64 5.89
CA PHE A 58 5.46 -8.57 5.30
C PHE A 58 6.58 -8.30 6.32
N ILE A 59 6.30 -7.55 7.40
CA ILE A 59 7.33 -7.15 8.38
C ILE A 59 7.26 -7.91 9.71
N SER A 60 6.17 -8.64 9.97
CA SER A 60 6.06 -9.58 11.09
C SER A 60 7.06 -10.72 10.91
#